data_AF-A0A2K3P7E1-F1
#
_entry.id   AF-A0A2K3P7E1-F1
#
_cell.length_a   1.000
_cell.length_b   1.000
_cell.length_c   1.000
_cell.angle_alpha   90.00
_cell.angle_beta   90.00
_cell.angle_gamma   90.00
#
_symmetry.space_group_name_H-M   'P 1'
#
loop_
_entity.id
_entity.type
_entity.pdbx_description
1 polymer ?
#
loop_
_entity_poly.entity_id
_entity_poly.type
_entity_poly.pdbx_seq_one_letter_code
_entity_poly.pdbx_strand_id
1 'polypeptide(L)'
;MVVAFGIFFLDIATGSSFTFRKRYNFYFENDLPAERQALKKKLGKYKDPERRSETEERLTWVDKQLKSGPSKKIETEILAKHKKKEREAAKQGKRPFYLKKSEIRNQGLIEKYDHLKSSGKLDSFIEKKRKRNAAKDRKFMPYARSGDNAE
;
A
#
# COMPACT_ATOMS: atom_id res chain seq x y z
N MET A 1 17.88 -30.23 41.18
CA MET A 1 16.51 -29.85 40.78
C MET A 1 16.60 -28.81 39.68
N VAL A 2 16.18 -29.21 38.49
CA VAL A 2 16.17 -28.44 37.24
C VAL A 2 14.89 -27.61 37.23
N VAL A 3 14.97 -26.29 37.03
CA VAL A 3 13.89 -25.57 36.34
C VAL A 3 14.50 -24.48 35.46
N ALA A 4 14.77 -24.87 34.22
CA ALA A 4 14.99 -23.94 33.12
C ALA A 4 13.68 -23.23 32.80
N PHE A 5 13.52 -21.98 33.22
CA PHE A 5 12.42 -21.11 32.76
C PHE A 5 12.77 -20.50 31.40
N GLY A 6 12.83 -21.39 30.40
CA GLY A 6 12.68 -21.00 29.01
C GLY A 6 11.20 -20.80 28.72
N ILE A 7 10.72 -19.56 28.78
CA ILE A 7 9.45 -19.19 28.15
C ILE A 7 9.78 -18.45 26.87
N PHE A 8 9.99 -19.28 25.85
CA PHE A 8 9.58 -19.07 24.47
C PHE A 8 9.00 -17.67 24.19
N PHE A 9 9.87 -16.81 23.67
CA PHE A 9 9.47 -15.66 22.87
C PHE A 9 8.68 -16.21 21.69
N LEU A 10 7.35 -16.18 21.82
CA LEU A 10 6.43 -16.70 20.83
C LEU A 10 6.42 -15.71 19.64
N ASP A 11 7.33 -15.93 18.70
CA ASP A 11 7.31 -15.37 17.36
C ASP A 11 6.08 -15.92 16.61
N ILE A 12 4.89 -15.42 16.95
CA ILE A 12 3.67 -15.67 16.18
C ILE A 12 3.80 -14.88 14.87
N ALA A 13 4.28 -15.60 13.86
CA ALA A 13 3.84 -15.47 12.47
C ALA A 13 3.80 -14.05 11.90
N THR A 14 4.93 -13.61 11.35
CA THR A 14 4.90 -12.75 10.15
C THR A 14 4.42 -13.57 8.94
N GLY A 15 3.16 -14.01 8.98
CA GLY A 15 2.47 -14.53 7.81
C GLY A 15 2.47 -13.42 6.76
N SER A 16 3.25 -13.60 5.68
CA SER A 16 3.36 -12.64 4.59
C SER A 16 1.97 -12.15 4.18
N SER A 17 1.65 -10.87 4.44
CA SER A 17 0.35 -10.24 4.11
C SER A 17 -0.22 -10.59 2.72
N PHE A 18 0.66 -10.94 1.78
CA PHE A 18 0.33 -11.40 0.44
C PHE A 18 -0.35 -12.78 0.41
N THR A 19 0.08 -13.75 1.22
CA THR A 19 -0.53 -15.09 1.26
C THR A 19 -1.92 -15.03 1.88
N PHE A 20 -2.11 -14.22 2.91
CA PHE A 20 -3.42 -13.94 3.51
C PHE A 20 -4.37 -13.35 2.45
N ARG A 21 -3.95 -12.28 1.76
CA ARG A 21 -4.79 -11.63 0.74
C ARG A 21 -5.23 -12.59 -0.36
N LYS A 22 -4.36 -13.51 -0.78
CA LYS A 22 -4.67 -14.54 -1.78
C LYS A 22 -5.66 -15.59 -1.27
N ARG A 23 -5.46 -16.10 -0.05
CA ARG A 23 -6.34 -17.12 0.54
C ARG A 23 -7.74 -16.58 0.78
N TYR A 24 -7.84 -15.32 1.18
CA TYR A 24 -9.10 -14.63 1.45
C TYR A 24 -9.53 -13.70 0.32
N ASN A 25 -9.19 -14.01 -0.94
CA ASN A 25 -9.47 -13.10 -2.05
C ASN A 25 -10.96 -12.80 -2.22
N PHE A 26 -11.81 -13.81 -1.97
CA PHE A 26 -13.27 -13.67 -2.01
C PHE A 26 -13.79 -12.53 -1.12
N TYR A 27 -13.20 -12.37 0.06
CA TYR A 27 -13.58 -11.33 1.02
C TYR A 27 -13.29 -9.92 0.47
N PHE A 28 -12.20 -9.77 -0.27
CA PHE A 28 -11.78 -8.49 -0.82
C PHE A 28 -12.43 -8.12 -2.15
N GLU A 29 -12.86 -9.12 -2.93
CA GLU A 29 -13.49 -8.91 -4.24
C GLU A 29 -15.02 -8.80 -4.13
N ASN A 30 -15.64 -9.55 -3.22
CA ASN A 30 -17.10 -9.63 -3.12
C ASN A 30 -17.63 -9.01 -1.82
N ASP A 31 -17.21 -9.52 -0.67
CA ASP A 31 -17.85 -9.21 0.62
C ASP A 31 -17.58 -7.77 1.08
N LEU A 32 -16.33 -7.31 1.03
CA LEU A 32 -15.95 -5.94 1.43
C LEU A 32 -16.61 -4.87 0.56
N PRO A 33 -16.63 -4.98 -0.79
CA PRO A 33 -17.38 -4.06 -1.63
C PRO A 33 -18.89 -4.08 -1.36
N ALA A 34 -19.48 -5.24 -1.08
CA ALA A 34 -20.88 -5.35 -0.70
C ALA A 34 -21.16 -4.68 0.66
N GLU A 35 -20.32 -4.92 1.67
CA GLU A 35 -20.37 -4.27 2.99
C GLU A 35 -20.27 -2.75 2.84
N ARG A 36 -19.34 -2.27 2.02
CA ARG A 36 -19.18 -0.85 1.71
C ARG A 36 -20.47 -0.23 1.14
N GLN A 37 -21.12 -0.91 0.20
CA GLN A 37 -22.38 -0.44 -0.36
C GLN A 37 -23.51 -0.46 0.67
N ALA A 38 -23.58 -1.49 1.51
CA ALA A 38 -24.55 -1.57 2.60
C ALA A 38 -24.37 -0.45 3.63
N LEU A 39 -23.13 -0.15 4.03
CA LEU A 39 -22.80 0.96 4.94
C LEU A 39 -23.20 2.31 4.38
N LYS A 40 -22.96 2.56 3.08
CA LYS A 40 -23.44 3.78 2.40
C LYS A 40 -24.96 3.91 2.43
N LYS A 41 -25.69 2.80 2.22
CA LYS A 41 -27.16 2.80 2.31
C LYS A 41 -27.63 3.08 3.74
N LYS A 42 -26.96 2.53 4.75
CA LYS A 42 -27.26 2.80 6.18
C LYS A 42 -27.04 4.27 6.53
N LEU A 43 -25.98 4.88 6.00
CA LEU A 43 -25.67 6.30 6.22
C LEU A 43 -26.77 7.24 5.73
N GLY A 44 -27.46 6.88 4.65
CA GLY A 44 -28.61 7.64 4.15
C GLY A 44 -29.90 7.47 4.98
N LYS A 45 -29.97 6.44 5.85
CA LYS A 45 -31.14 6.12 6.68
C LYS A 45 -31.05 6.66 8.10
N TYR A 46 -29.85 6.67 8.68
CA TYR A 46 -29.66 7.15 10.05
C TYR A 46 -29.75 8.68 10.12
N LYS A 47 -30.58 9.15 11.06
CA LYS A 47 -30.70 10.57 11.41
C LYS A 47 -29.97 10.89 12.72
N ASP A 48 -29.78 9.87 13.58
CA ASP A 48 -29.04 9.97 14.84
C ASP A 48 -27.55 10.25 14.57
N PRO A 49 -26.94 11.27 15.21
CA PRO A 49 -25.56 11.66 14.94
C PRO A 49 -24.52 10.61 15.36
N GLU A 50 -24.73 9.95 16.51
CA GLU A 50 -23.78 8.96 17.05
C GLU A 50 -23.69 7.71 16.15
N ARG A 51 -24.84 7.12 15.79
CA ARG A 51 -24.92 5.97 14.86
C ARG A 51 -24.38 6.31 13.48
N ARG A 52 -24.54 7.55 13.04
CA ARG A 52 -23.97 8.03 11.79
C ARG A 52 -22.45 8.03 11.86
N SER A 53 -21.87 8.56 12.94
CA SER A 53 -20.42 8.58 13.18
C SER A 53 -19.83 7.17 13.17
N GLU A 54 -20.40 6.24 13.93
CA GLU A 54 -19.95 4.84 13.96
C GLU A 54 -19.97 4.19 12.57
N THR A 55 -21.02 4.47 11.79
CA THR A 55 -21.17 3.94 10.43
C THR A 55 -20.12 4.55 9.48
N GLU A 56 -19.80 5.83 9.63
CA GLU A 56 -18.75 6.51 8.87
C GLU A 56 -17.37 5.96 9.22
N GLU A 57 -17.06 5.78 10.50
CA GLU A 57 -15.80 5.18 10.96
C GLU A 57 -15.61 3.80 10.35
N ARG A 58 -16.63 2.94 10.41
CA ARG A 58 -16.59 1.62 9.78
C ARG A 58 -16.36 1.72 8.27
N LEU A 59 -17.02 2.66 7.60
CA LEU A 59 -16.85 2.88 6.16
C LEU A 59 -15.41 3.33 5.83
N THR A 60 -14.81 4.22 6.62
CA THR A 60 -13.42 4.65 6.43
C THR A 60 -12.44 3.49 6.62
N TRP A 61 -12.69 2.61 7.60
CA TRP A 61 -11.91 1.40 7.82
C TRP A 61 -12.00 0.46 6.61
N VAL A 62 -13.20 0.19 6.10
CA VAL A 62 -13.43 -0.63 4.90
C VAL A 62 -12.70 -0.03 3.69
N ASP A 63 -12.82 1.29 3.47
CA ASP A 63 -12.12 1.99 2.38
C ASP A 63 -10.60 1.88 2.51
N LYS A 64 -10.06 1.91 3.73
CA LYS A 64 -8.62 1.72 4.01
C LYS A 64 -8.17 0.30 3.66
N GLN A 65 -8.97 -0.72 3.97
CA GLN A 65 -8.67 -2.12 3.64
C GLN A 65 -8.68 -2.40 2.14
N LEU A 66 -9.57 -1.72 1.39
CA LEU A 66 -9.59 -1.81 -0.07
C LEU A 66 -8.38 -1.11 -0.70
N LYS A 67 -7.97 0.06 -0.18
CA LYS A 67 -6.86 0.86 -0.70
C LYS A 67 -5.46 0.30 -0.40
N SER A 68 -5.30 -0.58 0.59
CA SER A 68 -3.98 -1.05 1.04
C SER A 68 -3.33 -2.11 0.14
N GLY A 69 -4.07 -2.73 -0.79
CA GLY A 69 -3.61 -3.84 -1.61
C GLY A 69 -2.92 -3.59 -2.96
N PRO A 70 -3.11 -2.48 -3.70
CA PRO A 70 -2.78 -2.43 -5.12
C PRO A 70 -1.29 -2.24 -5.43
N SER A 71 -0.51 -1.56 -4.60
CA SER A 71 0.89 -1.24 -4.93
C SER A 71 1.78 -2.47 -4.99
N LYS A 72 1.55 -3.47 -4.13
CA LYS A 72 2.30 -4.73 -4.15
C LYS A 72 1.88 -5.64 -5.30
N LYS A 73 0.67 -5.48 -5.85
CA LYS A 73 0.19 -6.28 -6.99
C LYS A 73 0.98 -5.97 -8.26
N ILE A 74 1.19 -4.69 -8.56
CA ILE A 74 1.92 -4.21 -9.75
C ILE A 74 3.31 -4.85 -9.84
N GLU A 75 4.13 -4.75 -8.78
CA GLU A 75 5.48 -5.33 -8.79
C GLU A 75 5.46 -6.85 -8.96
N THR A 76 4.49 -7.56 -8.35
CA THR A 76 4.36 -9.01 -8.52
C THR A 76 3.91 -9.40 -9.92
N GLU A 77 3.07 -8.60 -10.57
CA GLU A 77 2.62 -8.79 -11.94
C GLU A 77 3.77 -8.57 -12.93
N ILE A 78 4.58 -7.53 -12.74
CA ILE A 78 5.80 -7.28 -13.52
C ILE A 78 6.75 -8.49 -13.42
N LEU A 79 6.99 -8.97 -12.20
CA LEU A 79 7.83 -10.16 -11.96
C LEU A 79 7.25 -11.42 -12.62
N ALA A 80 5.94 -11.62 -12.56
CA ALA A 80 5.27 -12.77 -13.17
C ALA A 80 5.36 -12.72 -14.71
N LYS A 81 5.11 -11.55 -15.31
CA LYS A 81 5.27 -11.30 -16.76
C LYS A 81 6.70 -11.58 -17.20
N HIS A 82 7.70 -11.08 -16.47
CA HIS A 82 9.11 -11.31 -16.75
C HIS A 82 9.46 -12.80 -16.66
N LYS A 83 9.10 -13.48 -15.57
CA LYS A 83 9.34 -14.92 -15.40
C LYS A 83 8.71 -15.76 -16.52
N LYS A 84 7.53 -15.36 -17.02
CA LYS A 84 6.88 -16.02 -18.15
C LYS A 84 7.71 -15.88 -19.43
N LYS A 85 8.14 -14.65 -19.76
CA LYS A 85 8.98 -14.36 -20.93
C LYS A 85 10.31 -15.13 -20.89
N GLU A 86 10.97 -15.14 -19.74
CA GLU A 86 12.23 -15.85 -19.57
C GLU A 86 12.06 -17.37 -19.67
N ARG A 87 10.94 -17.91 -19.18
CA ARG A 87 10.61 -19.34 -19.35
C ARG A 87 10.46 -19.70 -20.82
N GLU A 88 9.86 -18.82 -21.62
CA GLU A 88 9.70 -19.02 -23.07
C GLU A 88 11.05 -18.92 -23.79
N ALA A 89 11.90 -17.95 -23.44
CA ALA A 89 13.25 -17.83 -23.98
C ALA A 89 14.16 -19.02 -23.60
N ALA A 90 14.02 -19.53 -22.38
CA ALA A 90 14.75 -20.71 -21.91
C ALA A 90 14.38 -21.97 -22.69
N LYS A 91 13.09 -22.14 -23.03
CA LYS A 91 12.64 -23.23 -23.93
C LYS A 91 13.27 -23.15 -25.31
N GLN A 92 13.61 -21.94 -25.77
CA GLN A 92 14.32 -21.71 -27.03
C GLN A 92 15.85 -21.87 -26.90
N GLY A 93 16.36 -22.32 -25.74
CA GLY A 93 17.79 -22.52 -25.50
C GLY A 93 18.56 -21.25 -25.11
N LYS A 94 17.89 -20.10 -24.94
CA LYS A 94 18.54 -18.87 -24.46
C LYS A 94 18.77 -18.95 -22.95
N ARG A 95 19.81 -18.27 -22.47
CA ARG A 95 20.12 -18.21 -21.03
C ARG A 95 19.07 -17.35 -20.30
N PRO A 96 18.38 -17.86 -19.26
CA PRO A 96 17.43 -17.08 -18.50
C PRO A 96 18.10 -15.89 -17.81
N PHE A 97 17.50 -14.71 -17.93
CA PHE A 97 17.93 -13.50 -17.23
C PHE A 97 17.00 -13.19 -16.05
N TYR A 98 17.53 -12.52 -15.02
CA TYR A 98 16.73 -12.05 -13.88
C TYR A 98 16.81 -10.53 -13.79
N LEU A 99 15.65 -9.88 -13.79
CA LEU A 99 15.56 -8.44 -13.71
C LEU A 99 16.11 -7.92 -12.37
N LYS A 100 16.89 -6.83 -12.41
CA LYS A 100 17.39 -6.21 -11.18
C LYS A 100 16.23 -5.58 -10.42
N LYS A 101 16.37 -5.50 -9.08
CA LYS A 101 15.36 -4.85 -8.22
C LYS A 101 15.14 -3.38 -8.59
N SER A 102 16.16 -2.67 -9.06
CA SER A 102 16.06 -1.28 -9.55
C SER A 102 15.14 -1.18 -10.76
N GLU A 103 15.29 -2.07 -11.73
CA GLU A 103 14.52 -2.09 -12.97
C GLU A 103 13.04 -2.43 -12.71
N ILE A 104 12.75 -3.38 -11.81
CA ILE A 104 11.38 -3.67 -11.36
C ILE A 104 10.71 -2.42 -10.78
N ARG A 105 11.43 -1.70 -9.91
CA ARG A 105 10.92 -0.45 -9.31
C ARG A 105 10.67 0.62 -10.35
N ASN A 106 11.57 0.77 -11.33
CA ASN A 106 11.41 1.75 -12.41
C ASN A 106 10.18 1.43 -13.27
N GLN A 107 9.97 0.16 -13.64
CA GLN A 107 8.78 -0.28 -14.37
C GLN A 107 7.49 0.00 -13.57
N GLY A 108 7.47 -0.33 -12.27
CA GLY A 108 6.33 -0.01 -11.41
C GLY A 108 6.06 1.49 -11.26
N LEU A 109 7.10 2.33 -11.30
CA LEU A 109 6.96 3.79 -11.30
C LEU A 109 6.36 4.31 -12.62
N ILE A 110 6.73 3.73 -13.76
CA ILE A 110 6.17 4.07 -15.07
C ILE A 110 4.68 3.70 -15.12
N GLU A 111 4.32 2.47 -14.77
CA GLU A 111 2.91 2.04 -14.75
C GLU A 111 2.06 2.91 -13.80
N LYS A 112 2.62 3.29 -12.64
CA LYS A 112 1.96 4.21 -11.71
C LYS A 112 1.78 5.61 -12.30
N TYR A 113 2.78 6.11 -13.03
CA TYR A 113 2.69 7.41 -13.71
C TYR A 113 1.60 7.39 -14.78
N ASP A 114 1.56 6.36 -15.62
CA ASP A 114 0.56 6.22 -16.68
C ASP A 114 -0.86 6.14 -16.11
N HIS A 115 -1.05 5.37 -15.03
CA HIS A 115 -2.33 5.31 -14.31
C HIS A 115 -2.74 6.67 -13.69
N LEU A 116 -1.78 7.44 -13.16
CA LEU A 116 -2.06 8.77 -12.61
C LEU A 116 -2.37 9.79 -13.70
N LYS A 117 -1.71 9.67 -14.86
CA LYS A 117 -1.95 10.49 -16.04
C LYS A 117 -3.34 10.22 -16.62
N SER A 118 -3.71 8.95 -16.79
CA SER A 118 -5.04 8.56 -17.30
C SER A 118 -6.17 8.97 -16.35
N SER A 119 -5.93 8.93 -15.03
CA SER A 119 -6.91 9.37 -14.03
C SER A 119 -6.96 10.89 -13.79
N GLY A 120 -6.12 11.69 -14.46
CA GLY A 120 -6.06 13.15 -14.31
C GLY A 120 -5.56 13.63 -12.94
N LYS A 121 -5.02 12.74 -12.10
CA LYS A 121 -4.58 13.03 -10.72
C LYS A 121 -3.08 13.29 -10.60
N LEU A 122 -2.39 13.40 -11.72
CA LEU A 122 -0.93 13.53 -11.79
C LEU A 122 -0.44 14.80 -11.09
N ASP A 123 -1.02 15.96 -11.39
CA ASP A 123 -0.56 17.24 -10.86
C ASP A 123 -0.71 17.33 -9.34
N SER A 124 -1.88 16.93 -8.82
CA SER A 124 -2.12 16.86 -7.38
C SER A 124 -1.15 15.89 -6.69
N PHE A 125 -0.80 14.78 -7.34
CA PHE A 125 0.18 13.84 -6.79
C PHE A 125 1.59 14.44 -6.72
N ILE A 126 2.02 15.15 -7.77
CA ILE A 126 3.30 15.84 -7.83
C ILE A 126 3.35 16.95 -6.78
N GLU A 127 2.32 17.76 -6.67
CA GLU A 127 2.21 18.84 -5.68
C GLU A 127 2.32 18.29 -4.25
N LYS A 128 1.56 17.23 -3.92
CA LYS A 128 1.65 16.54 -2.62
C LYS A 128 3.03 15.93 -2.37
N LYS A 129 3.74 15.49 -3.41
CA LYS A 129 5.10 14.97 -3.28
C LYS A 129 6.09 16.11 -3.02
N ARG A 130 5.97 17.24 -3.73
CA ARG A 130 6.76 18.46 -3.49
C ARG A 130 6.58 18.98 -2.06
N LYS A 131 5.33 19.11 -1.60
CA LYS A 131 5.02 19.55 -0.22
C LYS A 131 5.64 18.63 0.85
N ARG A 132 5.55 17.30 0.66
CA ARG A 132 6.17 16.33 1.59
C ARG A 132 7.69 16.36 1.56
N ASN A 133 8.31 16.57 0.39
CA ASN A 133 9.76 16.70 0.29
C ASN A 133 10.22 17.98 0.98
N ALA A 134 9.61 19.14 0.69
CA ALA A 134 9.94 20.40 1.35
C ALA A 134 9.80 20.32 2.88
N ALA A 135 8.76 19.64 3.39
CA ALA A 135 8.59 19.42 4.83
C ALA A 135 9.67 18.52 5.43
N LYS A 136 10.16 17.51 4.69
CA LYS A 136 11.28 16.66 5.12
C LYS A 136 12.59 17.43 5.11
N ASP A 137 12.83 18.22 4.07
CA ASP A 137 14.01 19.06 3.95
C ASP A 137 14.06 20.05 5.10
N ARG A 138 12.92 20.72 5.42
CA ARG A 138 12.79 21.59 6.59
C ARG A 138 13.08 20.87 7.92
N LYS A 139 12.72 19.59 8.06
CA LYS A 139 13.00 18.80 9.28
C LYS A 139 14.50 18.48 9.42
N PHE A 140 15.21 18.31 8.31
CA PHE A 140 16.63 17.98 8.30
C PHE A 140 17.54 19.22 8.23
N MET A 141 16.98 20.39 7.97
CA MET A 141 17.69 21.65 8.14
C MET A 141 17.91 21.91 9.64
N PRO A 142 19.14 22.25 10.06
CA PRO A 142 19.38 22.78 11.39
C PRO A 142 18.42 23.96 11.62
N TYR A 143 17.78 24.02 12.79
CA TYR A 143 17.05 25.22 13.17
C TYR A 143 18.04 26.39 13.11
N ALA A 144 17.66 27.46 12.42
CA ALA A 144 18.34 28.73 12.62
C ALA A 144 18.38 28.95 14.13
N ARG A 145 19.58 29.16 14.70
CA ARG A 145 19.68 29.64 16.07
C ARG A 145 18.75 30.85 16.13
N SER A 146 17.89 30.90 17.14
CA SER A 146 17.23 32.14 17.54
C SER A 146 18.34 33.12 17.89
N GLY A 147 18.90 33.78 16.88
CA GLY A 147 19.77 34.91 17.04
C GLY A 147 18.89 35.99 17.61
N ASP A 148 19.09 36.22 18.90
CA ASP A 148 18.94 37.48 19.59
C ASP A 148 18.19 38.55 18.79
N ASN A 149 16.99 38.89 19.26
CA ASN A 149 16.45 40.22 19.06
C ASN A 149 17.42 41.19 19.73
N ALA A 150 18.50 41.53 19.04
CA ALA A 150 19.33 42.67 19.33
C ALA A 150 18.67 43.86 18.61
N GLU A 151 18.16 44.76 19.46
CA GLU A 151 17.54 46.07 19.20
C GLU A 151 16.04 46.10 18.83
#